data_AF-A0A935GNQ6-F1
#
_entry.id   AF-A0A935GNQ6-F1
#
_cell.length_a   1.000
_cell.length_b   1.000
_cell.length_c   1.000
_cell.angle_alpha   90.00
_cell.angle_beta   90.00
_cell.angle_gamma   90.00
#
_symmetry.space_group_name_H-M   'P 1'
#
loop_
_entity.id
_entity.type
_entity.pdbx_description
1 polymer ?
#
loop_
_entity_poly.entity_id
_entity_poly.type
_entity_poly.pdbx_seq_one_letter_code
_entity_poly.pdbx_strand_id
1 'polypeptide(L)'
;MVRPATSDELLERAREAAGMRNVREAIRDITLHALCSRSLTAGHVAVVARTVGEGIRSCEVPPTAPVRETRHGAWAGLEEAVGQALQAIESAARQFSEGRGSLTSTERDEALAEFADLERSLGEGWEPPQAMPAPLRARIATVSALLTRTETGEPAPPGAQEGAHVAGDSLSRAASGALRALSGTIGDH
;
A
#
# COMPACT_ATOMS: atom_id res chain seq x y z
N MET A 1 21.48 2.69 -2.25
CA MET A 1 20.22 2.88 -3.02
C MET A 1 19.67 1.49 -3.32
N VAL A 2 18.49 1.15 -2.80
CA VAL A 2 17.83 -0.13 -3.11
C VAL A 2 17.18 0.02 -4.48
N ARG A 3 17.53 -0.87 -5.42
CA ARG A 3 16.91 -0.89 -6.75
C ARG A 3 15.46 -1.37 -6.60
N PRO A 4 14.46 -0.68 -7.17
CA PRO A 4 13.10 -1.18 -7.18
C PRO A 4 13.06 -2.49 -7.95
N ALA A 5 12.49 -3.53 -7.34
CA ALA A 5 12.27 -4.81 -8.00
C ALA A 5 11.30 -4.61 -9.17
N THR A 6 11.58 -5.26 -10.30
CA THR A 6 10.60 -5.31 -11.40
C THR A 6 9.39 -6.14 -10.99
N SER A 7 8.27 -6.00 -11.70
CA SER A 7 7.08 -6.83 -11.45
C SER A 7 7.39 -8.32 -11.59
N ASP A 8 8.24 -8.70 -12.54
CA ASP A 8 8.65 -10.10 -12.74
C ASP A 8 9.54 -10.62 -11.59
N GLU A 9 10.50 -9.80 -11.14
CA GLU A 9 11.34 -10.15 -9.98
C GLU A 9 10.50 -10.27 -8.69
N LEU A 10 9.54 -9.38 -8.49
CA LEU A 10 8.64 -9.41 -7.34
C LEU A 10 7.72 -10.64 -7.39
N LEU A 11 7.21 -10.98 -8.57
CA LEU A 11 6.38 -12.17 -8.79
C LEU A 11 7.15 -13.44 -8.42
N GLU A 12 8.38 -13.58 -8.90
CA GLU A 12 9.20 -14.75 -8.63
C GLU A 12 9.56 -14.87 -7.15
N ARG A 13 9.96 -13.76 -6.51
CA ARG A 13 10.25 -13.74 -5.07
C ARG A 13 9.03 -14.07 -4.22
N ALA A 14 7.84 -13.63 -4.64
CA ALA A 14 6.59 -13.98 -3.97
C ALA A 14 6.26 -15.47 -4.10
N ARG A 15 6.52 -16.10 -5.26
CA ARG A 15 6.39 -17.55 -5.46
C ARG A 15 7.34 -18.33 -4.56
N GLU A 16 8.61 -17.94 -4.52
CA GLU A 16 9.62 -18.58 -3.67
C GLU A 16 9.25 -18.46 -2.19
N ALA A 17 8.84 -17.27 -1.74
CA ALA A 17 8.45 -17.02 -0.35
C ALA A 17 7.20 -17.79 0.06
N ALA A 18 6.25 -17.98 -0.87
CA ALA A 18 5.05 -18.78 -0.67
C ALA A 18 5.36 -20.27 -0.39
N GLY A 19 6.56 -20.76 -0.71
CA GLY A 19 7.02 -22.11 -0.40
C GLY A 19 7.83 -22.24 0.90
N MET A 20 8.06 -21.15 1.64
CA MET A 20 8.92 -21.15 2.84
C MET A 20 8.17 -21.58 4.11
N ARG A 21 8.91 -22.09 5.12
CA ARG A 21 8.33 -22.45 6.42
C ARG A 21 7.73 -21.24 7.17
N ASN A 22 8.34 -20.07 7.04
CA ASN A 22 7.87 -18.80 7.64
C ASN A 22 7.20 -17.91 6.59
N VAL A 23 6.36 -18.50 5.74
CA VAL A 23 5.73 -17.84 4.59
C VAL A 23 5.07 -16.49 4.91
N ARG A 24 4.43 -16.36 6.08
CA ARG A 24 3.79 -15.12 6.51
C ARG A 24 4.78 -13.97 6.62
N GLU A 25 5.89 -14.19 7.30
CA GLU A 25 6.95 -13.19 7.48
C GLU A 25 7.65 -12.93 6.14
N ALA A 26 7.97 -13.97 5.39
CA ALA A 26 8.65 -13.82 4.10
C ALA A 26 7.84 -12.98 3.09
N ILE A 27 6.53 -13.26 2.96
CA ILE A 27 5.64 -12.48 2.10
C ILE A 27 5.49 -11.05 2.60
N ARG A 28 5.30 -10.86 3.92
CA ARG A 28 5.21 -9.52 4.51
C ARG A 28 6.46 -8.70 4.17
N ASP A 29 7.64 -9.25 4.42
CA ASP A 29 8.90 -8.53 4.32
C ASP A 29 9.23 -8.18 2.86
N ILE A 30 8.98 -9.10 1.91
CA ILE A 30 9.13 -8.82 0.46
C ILE A 30 8.15 -7.73 0.03
N THR A 31 6.90 -7.79 0.49
CA THR A 31 5.87 -6.80 0.16
C THR A 31 6.26 -5.42 0.72
N LEU A 32 6.65 -5.34 1.99
CA LEU A 32 7.11 -4.09 2.61
C LEU A 32 8.35 -3.53 1.93
N HIS A 33 9.29 -4.40 1.57
CA HIS A 33 10.47 -4.00 0.83
C HIS A 33 10.12 -3.37 -0.52
N ALA A 34 9.20 -4.00 -1.28
CA ALA A 34 8.70 -3.47 -2.55
C ALA A 34 7.97 -2.12 -2.37
N LEU A 35 7.14 -1.99 -1.32
CA LEU A 35 6.44 -0.75 -0.99
C LEU A 35 7.39 0.37 -0.55
N CYS A 36 8.47 0.04 0.15
CA CYS A 36 9.49 1.01 0.59
C CYS A 36 10.47 1.44 -0.52
N SER A 37 10.59 0.65 -1.59
CA SER A 37 11.55 0.87 -2.68
C SER A 37 11.21 2.08 -3.57
N ARG A 38 9.98 2.60 -3.48
CA ARG A 38 9.44 3.71 -4.27
C ARG A 38 8.63 4.68 -3.40
N SER A 39 8.22 5.80 -3.99
CA SER A 39 7.23 6.70 -3.41
C SER A 39 5.91 5.94 -3.20
N LEU A 40 5.34 6.04 -2.00
CA LEU A 40 4.17 5.27 -1.60
C LEU A 40 2.92 5.98 -2.09
N THR A 41 2.33 5.48 -3.17
CA THR A 41 1.05 5.93 -3.72
C THR A 41 0.03 4.79 -3.64
N ALA A 42 -1.26 5.13 -3.74
CA ALA A 42 -2.31 4.12 -3.77
C ALA A 42 -2.16 3.21 -5.01
N GLY A 43 -1.79 3.79 -6.16
CA GLY A 43 -1.43 3.02 -7.37
C GLY A 43 -0.28 2.04 -7.15
N HIS A 44 0.81 2.45 -6.48
CA HIS A 44 1.94 1.56 -6.19
C HIS A 44 1.55 0.41 -5.24
N VAL A 45 0.73 0.69 -4.22
CA VAL A 45 0.17 -0.35 -3.33
C VAL A 45 -0.63 -1.37 -4.12
N ALA A 46 -1.50 -0.92 -5.04
CA ALA A 46 -2.31 -1.81 -5.87
C ALA A 46 -1.46 -2.72 -6.77
N VAL A 47 -0.40 -2.17 -7.37
CA VAL A 47 0.52 -2.95 -8.23
C VAL A 47 1.24 -4.00 -7.41
N VAL A 48 1.88 -3.61 -6.30
CA VAL A 48 2.63 -4.55 -5.44
C VAL A 48 1.71 -5.65 -4.90
N ALA A 49 0.52 -5.28 -4.39
CA ALA A 49 -0.41 -6.25 -3.82
C ALA A 49 -0.89 -7.27 -4.86
N ARG A 50 -1.20 -6.82 -6.09
CA ARG A 50 -1.59 -7.72 -7.18
C ARG A 50 -0.45 -8.64 -7.61
N THR A 51 0.75 -8.11 -7.78
CA THR A 51 1.91 -8.91 -8.19
C THR A 51 2.27 -9.97 -7.15
N VAL A 52 2.27 -9.61 -5.87
CA VAL A 52 2.51 -10.57 -4.78
C VAL A 52 1.36 -11.59 -4.69
N GLY A 53 0.11 -11.14 -4.78
CA GLY A 53 -1.06 -12.02 -4.80
C GLY A 53 -1.03 -13.03 -5.96
N GLU A 54 -0.58 -12.61 -7.15
CA GLU A 54 -0.34 -13.50 -8.29
C GLU A 54 0.76 -14.53 -7.98
N GLY A 55 1.85 -14.11 -7.31
CA GLY A 55 2.92 -15.02 -6.90
C GLY A 55 2.44 -16.07 -5.91
N ILE A 56 1.62 -15.67 -4.93
CA ILE A 56 0.97 -16.58 -3.98
C ILE A 56 0.06 -17.57 -4.70
N ARG A 57 -0.74 -17.10 -5.67
CA ARG A 57 -1.65 -17.95 -6.45
C ARG A 57 -0.92 -18.95 -7.33
N SER A 58 0.16 -18.51 -7.97
CA SER A 58 1.02 -19.29 -8.87
C SER A 58 1.94 -20.29 -8.15
N CYS A 59 2.04 -20.24 -6.82
CA CYS A 59 2.92 -21.13 -6.07
C CYS A 59 2.41 -22.57 -6.10
N GLU A 60 3.19 -23.46 -6.70
CA GLU A 60 3.00 -24.91 -6.57
C GLU A 60 3.54 -25.36 -5.22
N VAL A 61 2.65 -25.62 -4.25
CA VAL A 61 3.09 -26.07 -2.93
C VAL A 61 3.48 -27.55 -3.01
N PRO A 62 4.69 -27.95 -2.62
CA PRO A 62 5.10 -29.35 -2.64
C PRO A 62 4.17 -30.20 -1.76
N PRO A 63 3.84 -31.44 -2.17
CA PRO A 63 2.83 -32.28 -1.52
C PRO A 63 3.14 -32.69 -0.08
N THR A 64 4.34 -32.37 0.43
CA THR A 64 4.82 -32.71 1.77
C THR A 64 4.62 -31.61 2.82
N ALA A 65 4.18 -30.41 2.43
CA ALA A 65 3.88 -29.33 3.38
C ALA A 65 2.37 -29.28 3.68
N PRO A 66 1.93 -28.86 4.89
CA PRO A 66 0.52 -28.52 5.12
C PRO A 66 0.14 -27.30 4.26
N VAL A 67 -0.31 -27.58 3.03
CA VAL A 67 -0.57 -26.60 1.95
C VAL A 67 -1.51 -25.47 2.40
N ARG A 68 -2.49 -25.78 3.26
CA ARG A 68 -3.50 -24.83 3.74
C ARG A 68 -2.95 -23.78 4.70
N GLU A 69 -2.05 -24.18 5.60
CA GLU A 69 -1.41 -23.25 6.55
C GLU A 69 -0.45 -22.31 5.81
N THR A 70 0.17 -22.81 4.74
CA THR A 70 1.16 -22.06 3.97
C THR A 70 0.50 -20.95 3.11
N ARG A 71 -0.58 -21.26 2.40
CA ARG A 71 -1.31 -20.26 1.58
C ARG A 71 -2.03 -19.21 2.42
N HIS A 72 -2.66 -19.62 3.53
CA HIS A 72 -3.30 -18.68 4.45
C HIS A 72 -2.27 -17.75 5.12
N GLY A 73 -1.13 -18.31 5.53
CA GLY A 73 0.00 -17.52 6.04
C GLY A 73 0.51 -16.49 5.03
N ALA A 74 0.63 -16.86 3.76
CA ALA A 74 1.02 -15.96 2.68
C ALA A 74 0.08 -14.75 2.54
N TRP A 75 -1.23 -15.02 2.43
CA TRP A 75 -2.25 -13.97 2.34
C TRP A 75 -2.28 -13.08 3.58
N ALA A 76 -2.10 -13.66 4.78
CA ALA A 76 -2.01 -12.89 6.02
C ALA A 76 -0.76 -11.99 6.08
N GLY A 77 0.36 -12.43 5.49
CA GLY A 77 1.57 -11.61 5.35
C GLY A 77 1.38 -10.44 4.39
N LEU A 78 0.72 -10.69 3.25
CA LEU A 78 0.35 -9.65 2.30
C LEU A 78 -0.62 -8.64 2.92
N GLU A 79 -1.65 -9.12 3.63
CA GLU A 79 -2.60 -8.26 4.34
C GLU A 79 -1.90 -7.36 5.36
N GLU A 80 -0.96 -7.89 6.16
CA GLU A 80 -0.21 -7.10 7.14
C GLU A 80 0.60 -5.98 6.47
N ALA A 81 1.34 -6.31 5.42
CA ALA A 81 2.17 -5.34 4.71
C ALA A 81 1.34 -4.23 4.03
N VAL A 82 0.24 -4.61 3.35
CA VAL A 82 -0.68 -3.64 2.74
C VAL A 82 -1.38 -2.81 3.81
N GLY A 83 -1.77 -3.44 4.92
CA GLY A 83 -2.32 -2.75 6.09
C GLY A 83 -1.39 -1.66 6.61
N GLN A 84 -0.10 -1.95 6.75
CA GLN A 84 0.90 -0.97 7.19
C GLN A 84 1.08 0.17 6.18
N ALA A 85 1.10 -0.11 4.88
CA ALA A 85 1.12 0.95 3.87
C ALA A 85 -0.12 1.85 3.94
N LEU A 86 -1.30 1.27 4.08
CA LEU A 86 -2.53 2.06 4.28
C LEU A 86 -2.48 2.88 5.57
N GLN A 87 -1.88 2.36 6.64
CA GLN A 87 -1.67 3.12 7.88
C GLN A 87 -0.82 4.36 7.66
N ALA A 88 0.26 4.19 6.88
CA ALA A 88 1.19 5.25 6.59
C ALA A 88 0.50 6.36 5.77
N ILE A 89 -0.31 5.96 4.78
CA ILE A 89 -1.07 6.92 3.98
C ILE A 89 -2.19 7.58 4.82
N GLU A 90 -2.88 6.85 5.68
CA GLU A 90 -3.86 7.42 6.61
C GLU A 90 -3.22 8.44 7.56
N SER A 91 -2.06 8.13 8.10
CA SER A 91 -1.31 9.04 8.98
C SER A 91 -0.87 10.30 8.22
N ALA A 92 -0.51 10.17 6.95
CA ALA A 92 -0.22 11.31 6.09
C ALA A 92 -1.50 12.13 5.82
N ALA A 93 -2.58 11.51 5.33
CA ALA A 93 -3.86 12.17 5.06
C ALA A 93 -4.41 12.91 6.29
N ARG A 94 -4.24 12.33 7.49
CA ARG A 94 -4.62 12.96 8.75
C ARG A 94 -3.83 14.25 9.01
N GLN A 95 -2.53 14.27 8.76
CA GLN A 95 -1.71 15.48 8.89
C GLN A 95 -2.21 16.62 7.99
N PHE A 96 -2.61 16.32 6.75
CA PHE A 96 -3.21 17.31 5.85
C PHE A 96 -4.59 17.77 6.36
N SER A 97 -5.42 16.86 6.88
CA SER A 97 -6.73 17.21 7.47
C SER A 97 -6.64 18.06 8.73
N GLU A 98 -5.55 17.94 9.48
CA GLU A 98 -5.26 18.74 10.68
C GLU A 98 -4.55 20.07 10.36
N GLY A 99 -4.38 20.40 9.08
CA GLY A 99 -3.72 21.64 8.65
C GLY A 99 -2.20 21.64 8.81
N ARG A 100 -1.57 20.47 9.04
CA ARG A 100 -0.11 20.31 9.09
C ARG A 100 0.54 20.20 7.70
N GLY A 101 -0.28 20.32 6.66
CA GLY A 101 0.09 20.42 5.25
C GLY A 101 -1.13 20.87 4.44
N SER A 102 -0.92 21.22 3.18
CA SER A 102 -2.00 21.59 2.26
C SER A 102 -1.95 20.72 1.01
N LEU A 103 -3.12 20.22 0.60
CA LEU A 103 -3.36 19.70 -0.74
C LEU A 103 -4.25 20.71 -1.48
N THR A 104 -3.89 21.01 -2.72
CA THR A 104 -4.75 21.65 -3.70
C THR A 104 -5.98 20.77 -3.97
N SER A 105 -7.05 21.38 -4.50
CA SER A 105 -8.24 20.64 -4.91
C SER A 105 -7.91 19.55 -5.93
N THR A 106 -7.03 19.85 -6.90
CA THR A 106 -6.60 18.90 -7.92
C THR A 106 -5.86 17.69 -7.32
N GLU A 107 -4.88 17.90 -6.42
CA GLU A 107 -4.17 16.79 -5.76
C GLU A 107 -5.11 15.92 -4.93
N ARG A 108 -6.12 16.54 -4.29
CA ARG A 108 -7.13 15.81 -3.52
C ARG A 108 -8.00 14.95 -4.43
N ASP A 109 -8.49 15.50 -5.53
CA ASP A 109 -9.33 14.78 -6.48
C ASP A 109 -8.58 13.62 -7.13
N GLU A 110 -7.30 13.84 -7.49
CA GLU A 110 -6.39 12.79 -7.97
C GLU A 110 -6.20 11.69 -6.92
N ALA A 111 -5.90 12.05 -5.67
CA ALA A 111 -5.74 11.08 -4.59
C ALA A 111 -7.03 10.28 -4.35
N LEU A 112 -8.20 10.92 -4.36
CA LEU A 112 -9.49 10.23 -4.23
C LEU A 112 -9.74 9.25 -5.37
N ALA A 113 -9.42 9.63 -6.62
CA ALA A 113 -9.50 8.74 -7.77
C ALA A 113 -8.55 7.54 -7.62
N GLU A 114 -7.30 7.76 -7.20
CA GLU A 114 -6.36 6.67 -6.94
C GLU A 114 -6.84 5.71 -5.84
N PHE A 115 -7.50 6.21 -4.80
CA PHE A 115 -8.05 5.38 -3.73
C PHE A 115 -9.25 4.55 -4.17
N ALA A 116 -10.11 5.09 -5.03
CA ALA A 116 -11.20 4.33 -5.65
C ALA A 116 -10.65 3.22 -6.57
N ASP A 117 -9.60 3.52 -7.33
CA ASP A 117 -8.92 2.54 -8.18
C ASP A 117 -8.17 1.47 -7.38
N LEU A 118 -7.58 1.85 -6.24
CA LEU A 118 -6.98 0.94 -5.28
C LEU A 118 -8.03 -0.02 -4.73
N GLU A 119 -9.17 0.47 -4.22
CA GLU A 119 -10.23 -0.39 -3.68
C GLU A 119 -10.69 -1.43 -4.70
N ARG A 120 -10.91 -1.00 -5.95
CA ARG A 120 -11.26 -1.90 -7.06
C ARG A 120 -10.17 -2.93 -7.32
N SER A 121 -8.91 -2.48 -7.42
CA SER A 121 -7.76 -3.32 -7.72
C SER A 121 -7.48 -4.36 -6.63
N LEU A 122 -7.61 -3.99 -5.35
CA LEU A 122 -7.49 -4.94 -4.24
C LEU A 122 -8.69 -5.90 -4.20
N GLY A 123 -9.90 -5.42 -4.54
CA GLY A 123 -11.07 -6.28 -4.68
C GLY A 123 -10.89 -7.38 -5.73
N GLU A 124 -10.24 -7.07 -6.86
CA GLU A 124 -9.95 -8.02 -7.94
C GLU A 124 -8.73 -8.90 -7.66
N GLY A 125 -7.73 -8.38 -6.93
CA GLY A 125 -6.44 -9.05 -6.70
C GLY A 125 -6.45 -10.14 -5.62
N TRP A 126 -7.47 -10.14 -4.76
CA TRP A 126 -7.62 -11.11 -3.67
C TRP A 126 -8.38 -12.35 -4.13
N GLU A 127 -7.87 -13.53 -3.76
CA GLU A 127 -8.43 -14.81 -4.21
C GLU A 127 -9.73 -15.17 -3.48
N PRO A 128 -10.80 -15.59 -4.18
CA PRO A 128 -11.98 -16.16 -3.52
C PRO A 128 -11.64 -17.44 -2.73
N PRO A 129 -12.19 -17.64 -1.52
CA PRO A 129 -13.27 -16.88 -0.89
C PRO A 129 -12.80 -15.65 -0.08
N GLN A 130 -11.49 -15.38 -0.02
CA GLN A 130 -10.91 -14.28 0.73
C GLN A 130 -11.14 -12.99 -0.04
N ALA A 131 -12.36 -12.44 0.01
CA ALA A 131 -12.60 -11.07 -0.41
C ALA A 131 -11.63 -10.12 0.33
N MET A 132 -11.33 -8.95 -0.25
CA MET A 132 -10.49 -7.93 0.38
C MET A 132 -10.84 -7.81 1.88
N PRO A 133 -9.86 -8.01 2.79
CA PRO A 133 -10.10 -8.00 4.22
C PRO A 133 -10.81 -6.73 4.68
N ALA A 134 -11.81 -6.89 5.56
CA ALA A 134 -12.60 -5.77 6.08
C ALA A 134 -11.74 -4.65 6.72
N PRO A 135 -10.64 -4.94 7.44
CA PRO A 135 -9.77 -3.89 7.96
C PRO A 135 -9.12 -3.02 6.87
N LEU A 136 -8.74 -3.60 5.72
CA LEU A 136 -8.17 -2.84 4.61
C LEU A 136 -9.22 -1.92 3.97
N ARG A 137 -10.44 -2.44 3.76
CA ARG A 137 -11.57 -1.64 3.24
C ARG A 137 -11.90 -0.46 4.17
N ALA A 138 -11.96 -0.71 5.48
CA ALA A 138 -12.23 0.33 6.47
C ALA A 138 -11.16 1.42 6.48
N ARG A 139 -9.88 1.06 6.29
CA ARG A 139 -8.79 2.03 6.16
C ARG A 139 -8.90 2.85 4.89
N ILE A 140 -9.18 2.23 3.73
CA ILE A 140 -9.40 2.97 2.48
C ILE A 140 -10.52 3.99 2.64
N ALA A 141 -11.66 3.57 3.20
CA ALA A 141 -12.78 4.47 3.47
C ALA A 141 -12.40 5.62 4.43
N THR A 142 -11.58 5.34 5.43
CA THR A 142 -11.07 6.36 6.37
C THR A 142 -10.18 7.37 5.67
N VAL A 143 -9.25 6.93 4.82
CA VAL A 143 -8.39 7.83 4.04
C VAL A 143 -9.22 8.71 3.12
N SER A 144 -10.16 8.14 2.37
CA SER A 144 -11.06 8.90 1.49
C SER A 144 -11.85 9.96 2.28
N ALA A 145 -12.38 9.61 3.45
CA ALA A 145 -13.08 10.56 4.32
C ALA A 145 -12.19 11.70 4.84
N LEU A 146 -10.93 11.42 5.17
CA LEU A 146 -9.95 12.43 5.60
C LEU A 146 -9.63 13.40 4.45
N LEU A 147 -9.45 12.87 3.24
CA LEU A 147 -9.19 13.69 2.05
C LEU A 147 -10.39 14.61 1.75
N THR A 148 -11.62 14.12 1.83
CA THR A 148 -12.82 14.95 1.63
C THR A 148 -12.98 16.05 2.68
N ARG A 149 -12.60 15.81 3.95
CA ARG A 149 -12.72 16.83 5.02
C ARG A 149 -11.78 18.03 4.88
N THR A 150 -10.75 17.96 4.04
CA THR A 150 -9.79 19.07 3.86
C THR A 150 -10.36 20.29 3.13
N GLU A 151 -11.65 20.31 2.78
CA GLU A 151 -12.35 21.42 2.11
C GLU A 151 -12.53 22.69 2.97
N THR A 152 -12.34 22.64 4.29
CA THR A 152 -12.74 23.74 5.20
C THR A 152 -11.66 24.82 5.43
N GLY A 153 -10.72 25.01 4.51
CA GLY A 153 -9.67 26.03 4.59
C GLY A 153 -9.81 27.09 3.48
N GLU A 154 -10.00 28.34 3.91
CA GLU A 154 -10.02 29.63 3.19
C GLU A 154 -9.43 29.65 1.76
N PRO A 155 -10.10 30.29 0.77
CA PRO A 155 -9.60 30.34 -0.61
C PRO A 155 -8.23 31.02 -0.68
N ALA A 156 -7.25 30.30 -1.23
CA ALA A 156 -5.90 30.81 -1.44
C ALA A 156 -5.89 32.05 -2.35
N PRO A 157 -5.01 33.03 -2.08
CA PRO A 157 -4.90 34.24 -2.90
C PRO A 157 -4.49 33.90 -4.35
N PRO A 158 -4.98 34.66 -5.34
CA PRO A 158 -4.70 34.39 -6.75
C PRO A 158 -3.23 34.73 -7.04
N GLY A 159 -2.40 33.71 -7.32
CA GLY A 159 -1.00 33.95 -7.73
C GLY A 159 -0.05 32.76 -7.77
N ALA A 160 -0.43 31.57 -7.29
CA ALA A 160 0.47 30.41 -7.28
C ALA A 160 0.06 29.37 -8.34
N GLN A 161 0.28 29.68 -9.62
CA GLN A 161 0.18 28.71 -10.71
C GLN A 161 1.54 28.51 -11.38
N GLU A 162 2.46 27.84 -10.69
CA GLU A 162 3.64 27.28 -11.34
C GLU A 162 4.13 26.07 -10.54
N GLY A 163 3.57 24.88 -10.83
CA GLY A 163 3.96 23.66 -10.11
C GLY A 163 3.07 22.43 -10.32
N ALA A 164 2.37 22.29 -11.45
CA ALA A 164 1.43 21.17 -11.68
C ALA A 164 2.09 19.77 -11.78
N HIS A 165 3.42 19.65 -11.66
CA HIS A 165 4.14 18.37 -11.71
C HIS A 165 4.81 17.95 -10.39
N VAL A 166 4.68 18.73 -9.30
CA VAL A 166 5.35 18.47 -8.00
C VAL A 166 4.33 18.10 -6.89
N ALA A 167 3.06 17.94 -7.26
CA ALA A 167 1.93 18.09 -6.38
C ALA A 167 1.54 16.75 -5.68
N GLY A 168 1.28 15.69 -6.45
CA GLY A 168 1.05 14.33 -5.92
C GLY A 168 2.22 13.76 -5.07
N ASP A 169 3.40 14.38 -5.15
CA ASP A 169 4.57 13.99 -4.37
C ASP A 169 4.45 14.29 -2.87
N SER A 170 3.58 15.21 -2.43
CA SER A 170 3.56 15.65 -1.03
C SER A 170 2.94 14.62 -0.09
N LEU A 171 1.75 14.11 -0.44
CA LEU A 171 1.09 13.01 0.29
C LEU A 171 1.95 11.74 0.21
N SER A 172 2.48 11.44 -0.98
CA SER A 172 3.30 10.25 -1.20
C SER A 172 4.61 10.28 -0.41
N ARG A 173 5.29 11.44 -0.33
CA ARG A 173 6.50 11.60 0.49
C ARG A 173 6.22 11.43 1.97
N ALA A 174 5.15 12.04 2.48
CA ALA A 174 4.74 11.90 3.88
C ALA A 174 4.39 10.44 4.22
N ALA A 175 3.66 9.77 3.34
CA ALA A 175 3.31 8.35 3.48
C ALA A 175 4.54 7.44 3.40
N SER A 176 5.48 7.67 2.48
CA SER A 176 6.75 6.94 2.42
C SER A 176 7.60 7.11 3.69
N GLY A 177 7.64 8.32 4.26
CA GLY A 177 8.32 8.58 5.53
C GLY A 177 7.70 7.79 6.68
N ALA A 178 6.37 7.82 6.80
CA ALA A 178 5.63 7.08 7.81
C ALA A 178 5.80 5.56 7.65
N LEU A 179 5.76 5.03 6.43
CA LEU A 179 5.94 3.60 6.18
C LEU A 179 7.35 3.12 6.58
N ARG A 180 8.39 3.92 6.30
CA ARG A 180 9.76 3.60 6.71
C ARG A 180 9.90 3.60 8.23
N ALA A 181 9.25 4.51 8.93
CA ALA A 181 9.23 4.52 10.40
C ALA A 181 8.54 3.27 10.96
N LEU A 182 7.39 2.87 10.40
CA LEU A 182 6.65 1.66 10.79
C LEU A 182 7.42 0.36 10.46
N SER A 183 8.14 0.34 9.34
CA SER A 183 8.92 -0.83 8.90
C SER A 183 10.24 -0.95 9.66
N GLY A 184 10.88 0.17 10.01
CA GLY A 184 12.13 0.20 10.77
C GLY A 184 11.98 -0.32 12.19
N THR A 185 10.82 -0.11 12.82
CA THR A 185 10.53 -0.63 14.17
C THR A 185 10.42 -2.16 14.26
N ILE A 186 10.43 -2.88 13.13
CA ILE A 186 10.32 -4.36 13.09
C ILE A 186 11.71 -5.02 13.03
N GLY A 187 12.78 -4.29 12.72
CA GLY A 187 14.13 -4.82 12.56
C GLY A 187 15.00 -4.91 13.82
N ASP A 188 14.51 -4.46 14.98
CA ASP A 188 15.27 -4.37 16.24
C ASP A 188 14.85 -5.42 17.32
N HIS A 189 14.22 -6.53 16.92
CA HIS A 189 13.84 -7.62 17.82
C HIS A 189 14.45 -8.96 17.44
#